data_AF-A0A350JLK8-F1
#
_entry.id   AF-A0A350JLK8-F1
#
_cell.length_a   1.000
_cell.length_b   1.000
_cell.length_c   1.000
_cell.angle_alpha   90.00
_cell.angle_beta   90.00
_cell.angle_gamma   90.00
#
_symmetry.space_group_name_H-M   'P 1'
#
loop_
_entity.id
_entity.type
_entity.pdbx_description
1 polymer ?
#
loop_
_entity_poly.entity_id
_entity_poly.type
_entity_poly.pdbx_seq_one_letter_code
_entity_poly.pdbx_strand_id
1 'polypeptide(L)'
;MSIITVSVLRSSHANCDSLPLRFGMHFRSDQKLELEVIKDLGRDPGYPARFHVEAKFRDPTALDAKEHRGHFVLGERFQEKYPTLVTVWSGDRDTEWGLSNTMTALRKDGFVTVEHLLEMHPLYLAGKVTDSAGLMKYLSSSIAKKDVERFERVASQARAETALAIKNLEAAREDAEIARNKAERMEKVAREAISAVEGLEVESSMQQIKISELEARIKEGEARYQMEAVAAGRDSSVATLSTPDTLVAVNENVIVRGSACTVLVMADGTQRHMKTSTFDRDGSITRKAKELVGSRVRTTCWDPIGSPGKWSRQGYFRNIYETK
;
A
#
# COMPACT_ATOMS: atom_id res chain seq x y z
N MET A 1 -22.63 -67.48 -46.99
CA MET A 1 -22.36 -66.34 -46.09
C MET A 1 -22.85 -65.09 -46.79
N SER A 2 -23.73 -64.33 -46.14
CA SER A 2 -24.23 -63.05 -46.65
C SER A 2 -23.51 -61.92 -45.93
N ILE A 3 -23.10 -60.89 -46.68
CA ILE A 3 -22.54 -59.67 -46.10
C ILE A 3 -23.68 -58.66 -45.97
N ILE A 4 -23.85 -58.08 -44.78
CA ILE A 4 -24.81 -57.03 -44.51
C ILE A 4 -24.07 -55.79 -44.04
N THR A 5 -24.32 -54.66 -44.70
CA THR A 5 -23.84 -53.34 -44.24
C THR A 5 -24.82 -52.79 -43.20
N VAL A 6 -24.30 -52.39 -42.04
CA VAL A 6 -25.09 -51.80 -40.95
C VAL A 6 -24.60 -50.39 -40.61
N SER A 7 -25.51 -49.55 -40.14
CA SER A 7 -25.21 -48.20 -39.67
C SER A 7 -24.90 -48.21 -38.17
N VAL A 8 -23.78 -47.62 -37.76
CA VAL A 8 -23.40 -47.42 -36.36
C VAL A 8 -23.46 -45.93 -36.07
N LEU A 9 -24.48 -45.50 -35.32
CA LEU A 9 -24.65 -44.07 -34.99
C LEU A 9 -23.69 -43.67 -33.87
N ARG A 10 -23.08 -42.49 -33.97
CA ARG A 10 -22.06 -41.96 -33.04
C ARG A 10 -22.53 -41.99 -31.59
N SER A 11 -23.78 -41.60 -31.34
CA SER A 11 -24.36 -41.50 -30.00
C SER A 11 -25.14 -42.75 -29.55
N SER A 12 -25.12 -43.82 -30.37
CA SER A 12 -25.84 -45.05 -30.03
C SER A 12 -25.19 -45.81 -28.88
N HIS A 13 -26.00 -46.60 -28.18
CA HIS A 13 -25.53 -47.55 -27.17
C HIS A 13 -24.46 -48.50 -27.73
N ALA A 14 -24.65 -49.00 -28.96
CA ALA A 14 -23.66 -49.85 -29.61
C ALA A 14 -22.28 -49.20 -29.67
N ASN A 15 -22.20 -47.92 -30.05
CA ASN A 15 -20.94 -47.20 -30.22
C ASN A 15 -20.35 -46.63 -28.93
N CYS A 16 -21.20 -46.25 -27.97
CA CYS A 16 -20.77 -45.63 -26.72
C CYS A 16 -20.49 -46.64 -25.60
N ASP A 17 -21.15 -47.80 -25.63
CA ASP A 17 -21.13 -48.74 -24.52
C ASP A 17 -20.62 -50.12 -24.95
N SER A 18 -21.17 -50.67 -26.05
CA SER A 18 -20.91 -52.06 -26.43
C SER A 18 -19.56 -52.27 -27.12
N LEU A 19 -19.32 -51.58 -28.24
CA LEU A 19 -18.06 -51.66 -28.98
C LEU A 19 -16.84 -51.27 -28.11
N PRO A 20 -16.90 -50.21 -27.28
CA PRO A 20 -15.77 -49.82 -26.45
C PRO A 20 -15.35 -50.90 -25.46
N LEU A 21 -16.28 -51.45 -24.67
CA LEU A 21 -15.93 -52.44 -23.66
C LEU A 21 -15.56 -53.79 -24.29
N ARG A 22 -16.31 -54.24 -25.30
CA ARG A 22 -16.24 -55.63 -25.77
C ARG A 22 -15.24 -55.85 -26.87
N PHE A 23 -14.98 -54.82 -27.66
CA PHE A 23 -14.10 -54.89 -28.83
C PHE A 23 -13.01 -53.83 -28.83
N GLY A 24 -12.97 -52.92 -27.84
CA GLY A 24 -11.94 -51.89 -27.74
C GLY A 24 -12.06 -50.80 -28.81
N MET A 25 -13.26 -50.63 -29.38
CA MET A 25 -13.49 -49.79 -30.54
C MET A 25 -14.53 -48.70 -30.27
N HIS A 26 -14.33 -47.53 -30.86
CA HIS A 26 -15.29 -46.43 -30.81
C HIS A 26 -15.17 -45.54 -32.05
N PHE A 27 -16.30 -45.17 -32.66
CA PHE A 27 -16.33 -44.27 -33.81
C PHE A 27 -16.70 -42.84 -33.39
N ARG A 28 -15.87 -41.86 -33.79
CA ARG A 28 -16.10 -40.44 -33.50
C ARG A 28 -17.22 -39.79 -34.33
N SER A 29 -17.66 -40.47 -35.38
CA SER A 29 -18.77 -40.07 -36.27
C SER A 29 -19.62 -41.28 -36.58
N ASP A 30 -20.80 -41.06 -37.15
CA ASP A 30 -21.61 -42.14 -37.70
C ASP A 30 -20.77 -42.94 -38.71
N GLN A 31 -20.82 -44.26 -38.61
CA GLN A 31 -19.95 -45.17 -39.35
C GLN A 31 -20.76 -46.31 -39.96
N LYS A 32 -20.25 -46.90 -41.03
CA LYS A 32 -20.79 -48.15 -41.60
C LYS A 32 -19.88 -49.31 -41.22
N LEU A 33 -20.51 -50.43 -40.91
CA LEU A 33 -19.83 -51.67 -40.56
C LEU A 33 -20.34 -52.81 -41.45
N GLU A 34 -19.42 -53.61 -41.97
CA GLU A 34 -19.77 -54.80 -42.74
C GLU A 34 -19.76 -56.02 -41.83
N LEU A 35 -20.88 -56.74 -41.82
CA LEU A 35 -21.08 -57.95 -41.04
C LEU A 35 -21.16 -59.15 -41.98
N GLU A 36 -20.25 -60.10 -41.81
CA GLU A 36 -20.32 -61.41 -42.46
C GLU A 36 -21.19 -62.33 -41.61
N VAL A 37 -22.44 -62.54 -42.04
CA VAL A 37 -23.43 -63.31 -41.27
C VAL A 37 -23.09 -64.80 -41.30
N ILE A 38 -22.83 -65.34 -40.12
CA ILE A 38 -22.63 -66.76 -39.86
C ILE A 38 -24.00 -67.44 -39.68
N LYS A 39 -24.89 -66.82 -38.91
CA LYS A 39 -26.19 -67.39 -38.54
C LYS A 39 -27.23 -66.30 -38.34
N ASP A 40 -28.37 -66.45 -39.01
CA ASP A 40 -29.57 -65.67 -38.73
C ASP A 40 -30.32 -66.29 -37.55
N LEU A 41 -30.63 -65.48 -36.53
CA LEU A 41 -31.29 -65.90 -35.31
C LEU A 41 -32.74 -65.42 -35.23
N GLY A 42 -33.23 -64.73 -36.27
CA GLY A 42 -34.61 -64.27 -36.37
C GLY A 42 -34.91 -62.96 -35.64
N ARG A 43 -36.21 -62.59 -35.62
CA ARG A 43 -36.68 -61.34 -35.02
C ARG A 43 -36.68 -61.39 -33.50
N ASP A 44 -36.43 -60.24 -32.87
CA ASP A 44 -36.52 -60.06 -31.43
C ASP A 44 -37.99 -60.24 -30.98
N PRO A 45 -38.29 -61.16 -30.03
CA PRO A 45 -39.66 -61.39 -29.56
C PRO A 45 -40.33 -60.18 -28.91
N GLY A 46 -39.55 -59.28 -28.31
CA GLY A 46 -40.03 -58.08 -27.63
C GLY A 46 -40.03 -56.82 -28.51
N TYR A 47 -39.32 -56.85 -29.64
CA TYR A 47 -39.17 -55.70 -30.53
C TYR A 47 -39.27 -56.15 -32.00
N PRO A 48 -40.47 -56.14 -32.61
CA PRO A 48 -40.67 -56.64 -33.97
C PRO A 48 -39.79 -56.00 -35.05
N ALA A 49 -39.33 -54.76 -34.83
CA ALA A 49 -38.42 -54.04 -35.72
C ALA A 49 -36.94 -54.39 -35.51
N ARG A 50 -36.60 -55.35 -34.63
CA ARG A 50 -35.24 -55.81 -34.38
C ARG A 50 -35.08 -57.27 -34.77
N PHE A 51 -33.87 -57.62 -35.17
CA PHE A 51 -33.48 -58.98 -35.47
C PHE A 51 -32.05 -59.25 -35.01
N HIS A 52 -31.74 -60.52 -34.84
CA HIS A 52 -30.50 -60.99 -34.26
C HIS A 52 -29.70 -61.77 -35.30
N VAL A 53 -28.38 -61.54 -35.35
CA VAL A 53 -27.47 -62.32 -36.18
C VAL A 53 -26.20 -62.64 -35.41
N GLU A 54 -25.64 -63.82 -35.62
CA GLU A 54 -24.22 -64.06 -35.33
C GLU A 54 -23.42 -63.70 -36.58
N ALA A 55 -22.43 -62.82 -36.41
CA ALA A 55 -21.62 -62.36 -37.53
C ALA A 55 -20.16 -62.15 -37.13
N LYS A 56 -19.32 -62.06 -38.17
CA LYS A 56 -17.95 -61.58 -38.07
C LYS A 56 -17.85 -60.17 -38.61
N PHE A 57 -16.90 -59.40 -38.10
CA PHE A 57 -16.60 -58.06 -38.58
C PHE A 57 -15.15 -57.70 -38.33
N ARG A 58 -14.70 -56.63 -38.99
CA ARG A 58 -13.39 -56.02 -38.78
C ARG A 58 -13.59 -54.54 -38.51
N ASP A 59 -12.71 -53.95 -37.72
CA ASP A 59 -12.69 -52.50 -37.55
C ASP A 59 -12.40 -51.84 -38.91
N PRO A 60 -13.34 -51.04 -39.48
CA PRO A 60 -13.14 -50.41 -40.78
C PRO A 60 -12.08 -49.29 -40.73
N THR A 61 -11.61 -48.90 -39.55
CA THR A 61 -10.67 -47.79 -39.34
C THR A 61 -9.22 -48.25 -39.09
N ALA A 62 -8.99 -49.56 -38.88
CA ALA A 62 -7.66 -50.11 -38.65
C ALA A 62 -7.15 -50.88 -39.88
N LEU A 63 -5.94 -50.53 -40.37
CA LEU A 63 -5.33 -51.16 -41.56
C LEU A 63 -5.04 -52.66 -41.37
N ASP A 64 -4.76 -53.11 -40.14
CA ASP A 64 -4.54 -54.53 -39.76
C ASP A 64 -5.62 -55.03 -38.79
N ALA A 65 -6.89 -54.70 -39.07
CA ALA A 65 -8.01 -55.04 -38.21
C ALA A 65 -8.14 -56.56 -38.02
N LYS A 66 -8.08 -56.99 -36.75
CA LYS A 66 -8.39 -58.37 -36.37
C LYS A 66 -9.86 -58.67 -36.65
N GLU A 67 -10.12 -59.92 -37.00
CA GLU A 67 -11.49 -60.41 -37.16
C GLU A 67 -12.11 -60.65 -35.79
N HIS A 68 -13.26 -60.02 -35.57
CA HIS A 68 -14.06 -60.17 -34.36
C HIS A 68 -15.32 -60.96 -34.67
N ARG A 69 -15.80 -61.74 -33.70
CA ARG A 69 -17.09 -62.46 -33.77
C ARG A 69 -17.97 -61.98 -32.63
N GLY A 70 -19.26 -61.81 -32.91
CA GLY A 70 -20.24 -61.42 -31.89
C GLY A 70 -21.67 -61.76 -32.26
N HIS A 71 -22.54 -61.58 -31.28
CA HIS A 71 -23.99 -61.54 -31.42
C HIS A 71 -24.41 -60.09 -31.63
N PHE A 72 -25.08 -59.82 -32.74
CA PHE A 72 -25.52 -58.48 -33.13
C PHE A 72 -27.03 -58.36 -33.00
N VAL A 73 -27.49 -57.24 -32.46
CA VAL A 73 -28.90 -56.83 -32.50
C VAL A 73 -29.00 -55.66 -33.46
N LEU A 74 -29.77 -55.86 -34.53
CA LEU A 74 -29.93 -54.91 -35.61
C LEU A 74 -31.37 -54.39 -35.62
N GLY A 75 -31.54 -53.09 -35.85
CA GLY A 75 -32.85 -52.43 -35.93
C GLY A 75 -33.17 -52.00 -37.35
N GLU A 76 -34.29 -52.47 -37.88
CA GLU A 76 -34.84 -51.99 -39.15
C GLU A 76 -35.51 -50.62 -38.95
N ARG A 77 -35.24 -49.69 -39.86
CA ARG A 77 -35.92 -48.39 -39.90
C ARG A 77 -36.49 -48.17 -41.28
N PHE A 78 -37.79 -47.87 -41.35
CA PHE A 78 -38.57 -47.81 -42.59
C PHE A 78 -38.07 -46.78 -43.63
N GLN A 79 -37.21 -45.85 -43.22
CA GLN A 79 -36.66 -44.78 -44.06
C GLN A 79 -35.12 -44.84 -44.21
N GLU A 80 -34.45 -45.84 -43.64
CA GLU A 80 -32.99 -45.97 -43.73
C GLU A 80 -32.59 -47.12 -44.68
N LYS A 81 -31.55 -46.88 -45.48
CA LYS A 81 -31.02 -47.86 -46.45
C LYS A 81 -30.39 -49.08 -45.77
N TYR A 82 -29.89 -48.93 -44.55
CA TYR A 82 -29.16 -49.95 -43.80
C TYR A 82 -29.74 -50.08 -42.40
N PRO A 83 -29.83 -51.29 -41.82
CA PRO A 83 -30.25 -51.45 -40.43
C PRO A 83 -29.23 -50.81 -39.48
N THR A 84 -29.72 -50.30 -38.35
CA THR A 84 -28.88 -49.70 -37.32
C THR A 84 -28.37 -50.75 -36.33
N LEU A 85 -27.10 -50.68 -35.96
CA LEU A 85 -26.54 -51.50 -34.88
C LEU A 85 -27.07 -51.01 -33.52
N VAL A 86 -27.83 -51.84 -32.82
CA VAL A 86 -28.43 -51.51 -31.52
C VAL A 86 -27.46 -51.85 -30.39
N THR A 87 -26.90 -53.05 -30.41
CA THR A 87 -25.91 -53.55 -29.43
C THR A 87 -25.16 -54.74 -30.02
N VAL A 88 -24.01 -55.07 -29.44
CA VAL A 88 -23.18 -56.22 -29.81
C VAL A 88 -22.51 -56.80 -28.57
N TRP A 89 -22.40 -58.13 -28.49
CA TRP A 89 -21.69 -58.83 -27.41
C TRP A 89 -21.01 -60.12 -27.85
N SER A 90 -20.10 -60.62 -27.02
CA SER A 90 -19.28 -61.81 -27.28
C SER A 90 -19.45 -62.94 -26.25
N GLY A 91 -20.43 -62.84 -25.34
CA GLY A 91 -20.70 -63.80 -24.26
C GLY A 91 -22.14 -64.33 -24.19
N ASP A 92 -22.52 -64.85 -23.01
CA ASP A 92 -23.88 -65.34 -22.72
C ASP A 92 -24.90 -64.20 -22.64
N ARG A 93 -26.12 -64.45 -23.14
CA ARG A 93 -27.16 -63.42 -23.32
C ARG A 93 -27.55 -62.74 -22.00
N ASP A 94 -27.71 -63.50 -20.92
CA ASP A 94 -28.31 -62.98 -19.69
C ASP A 94 -27.34 -62.10 -18.91
N THR A 95 -26.06 -62.51 -18.85
CA THR A 95 -24.99 -61.70 -18.26
C THR A 95 -24.71 -60.42 -19.05
N GLU A 96 -24.75 -60.51 -20.38
CA GLU A 96 -24.46 -59.38 -21.28
C GLU A 96 -25.59 -58.34 -21.31
N TRP A 97 -26.84 -58.78 -21.12
CA TRP A 97 -27.98 -57.87 -20.99
C TRP A 97 -27.89 -57.01 -19.72
N GLY A 98 -27.62 -57.64 -18.57
CA GLY A 98 -27.42 -56.93 -17.30
C GLY A 98 -26.28 -55.92 -17.39
N LEU A 99 -25.12 -56.34 -17.91
CA LEU A 99 -23.95 -55.48 -18.08
C LEU A 99 -24.24 -54.29 -19.01
N SER A 100 -24.87 -54.52 -20.17
CA SER A 100 -25.24 -53.47 -21.12
C SER A 100 -26.14 -52.39 -20.50
N ASN A 101 -27.14 -52.80 -19.73
CA ASN A 101 -28.04 -51.86 -19.06
C ASN A 101 -27.30 -51.05 -17.98
N THR A 102 -26.48 -51.71 -17.16
CA THR A 102 -25.69 -51.04 -16.12
C THR A 102 -24.72 -50.03 -16.72
N MET A 103 -23.97 -50.39 -17.76
CA MET A 103 -23.06 -49.46 -18.45
C MET A 103 -23.79 -48.25 -19.02
N THR A 104 -24.94 -48.49 -19.69
CA THR A 104 -25.73 -47.41 -20.29
C THR A 104 -26.22 -46.43 -19.23
N ALA A 105 -26.70 -46.92 -18.10
CA ALA A 105 -27.15 -46.09 -16.98
C ALA A 105 -25.98 -45.27 -16.41
N LEU A 106 -24.87 -45.94 -16.06
CA LEU A 106 -23.69 -45.29 -15.51
C LEU A 106 -23.10 -44.23 -16.44
N ARG A 107 -23.13 -44.45 -17.76
CA ARG A 107 -22.68 -43.46 -18.74
C ARG A 107 -23.63 -42.28 -18.86
N LYS A 108 -24.94 -42.53 -18.92
CA LYS A 108 -25.95 -41.46 -18.97
C LYS A 108 -25.88 -40.56 -17.74
N ASP A 109 -25.54 -41.13 -16.59
CA ASP A 109 -25.39 -40.42 -15.33
C ASP A 109 -23.98 -39.81 -15.14
N GLY A 110 -23.06 -40.03 -16.09
CA GLY A 110 -21.72 -39.44 -16.11
C GLY A 110 -20.66 -40.13 -15.24
N PHE A 111 -20.99 -41.26 -14.60
CA PHE A 111 -20.06 -42.04 -13.78
C PHE A 111 -19.02 -42.82 -14.61
N VAL A 112 -19.37 -43.17 -15.85
CA VAL A 112 -18.49 -43.88 -16.79
C VAL A 112 -18.46 -43.12 -18.11
N THR A 113 -17.29 -42.96 -18.71
CA THR A 113 -17.15 -42.39 -20.06
C THR A 113 -16.77 -43.48 -21.07
N VAL A 114 -16.78 -43.14 -22.36
CA VAL A 114 -16.33 -44.06 -23.42
C VAL A 114 -14.86 -44.43 -23.19
N GLU A 115 -14.03 -43.49 -22.75
CA GLU A 115 -12.62 -43.70 -22.42
C GLU A 115 -12.45 -44.71 -21.29
N HIS A 116 -13.26 -44.61 -20.23
CA HIS A 116 -13.25 -45.60 -19.16
C HIS A 116 -13.60 -47.02 -19.67
N LEU A 117 -14.54 -47.14 -20.61
CA LEU A 117 -14.91 -48.44 -21.21
C LEU A 117 -13.80 -49.00 -22.11
N LEU A 118 -13.11 -48.14 -22.87
CA LEU A 118 -11.92 -48.53 -23.64
C LEU A 118 -10.79 -49.01 -22.73
N GLU A 119 -10.53 -48.30 -21.62
CA GLU A 119 -9.55 -48.71 -20.61
C GLU A 119 -9.92 -50.04 -19.93
N MET A 120 -11.22 -50.32 -19.79
CA MET A 120 -11.73 -51.57 -19.22
C MET A 120 -11.76 -52.74 -20.21
N HIS A 121 -11.58 -52.52 -21.52
CA HIS A 121 -11.63 -53.57 -22.53
C HIS A 121 -10.67 -54.76 -22.24
N PRO A 122 -9.39 -54.55 -21.89
CA PRO A 122 -8.50 -55.64 -21.48
C PRO A 122 -9.01 -56.42 -20.26
N LEU A 123 -9.73 -55.76 -19.34
CA LEU A 123 -10.31 -56.39 -18.16
C LEU A 123 -11.55 -57.22 -18.50
N TYR A 124 -12.35 -56.77 -19.47
CA TYR A 124 -13.43 -57.56 -20.05
C TYR A 124 -12.90 -58.84 -20.70
N LEU A 125 -11.86 -58.74 -21.54
CA LEU A 125 -11.21 -59.90 -22.16
C LEU A 125 -10.60 -60.86 -21.12
N ALA A 126 -10.10 -60.34 -20.00
CA ALA A 126 -9.57 -61.14 -18.90
C ALA A 126 -10.65 -61.73 -17.97
N GLY A 127 -11.94 -61.56 -18.28
CA GLY A 127 -13.05 -62.10 -17.47
C GLY A 127 -13.33 -61.34 -16.17
N LYS A 128 -12.76 -60.14 -15.98
CA LYS A 128 -12.87 -59.39 -14.72
C LYS A 128 -14.07 -58.43 -14.68
N VAL A 129 -14.54 -58.00 -15.84
CA VAL A 129 -15.64 -57.01 -15.99
C VAL A 129 -16.69 -57.56 -16.98
N THR A 130 -17.08 -58.82 -16.84
CA THR A 130 -18.02 -59.51 -17.74
C THR A 130 -19.48 -59.47 -17.28
N ASP A 131 -19.76 -58.91 -16.11
CA ASP A 131 -21.10 -58.70 -15.58
C ASP A 131 -21.21 -57.39 -14.78
N SER A 132 -22.43 -57.02 -14.39
CA SER A 132 -22.69 -55.79 -13.62
C SER A 132 -21.97 -55.77 -12.26
N ALA A 133 -21.78 -56.92 -11.62
CA ALA A 133 -21.12 -57.01 -10.31
C ALA A 133 -19.62 -56.75 -10.41
N GLY A 134 -18.95 -57.34 -11.40
CA GLY A 134 -17.54 -57.11 -11.72
C GLY A 134 -17.26 -55.66 -12.09
N LEU A 135 -18.15 -55.04 -12.88
CA LEU A 135 -18.07 -53.60 -13.19
C LEU A 135 -18.14 -52.73 -11.93
N MET A 136 -19.14 -52.95 -11.08
CA MET A 136 -19.31 -52.16 -9.85
C MET A 136 -18.13 -52.35 -8.87
N LYS A 137 -17.58 -53.57 -8.77
CA LYS A 137 -16.42 -53.87 -7.94
C LYS A 137 -15.15 -53.16 -8.42
N TYR A 138 -14.96 -53.07 -9.73
CA TYR A 138 -13.83 -52.35 -10.32
C TYR A 138 -13.95 -50.84 -10.09
N LEU A 139 -15.12 -50.26 -10.36
CA LEU A 139 -15.36 -48.83 -10.22
C LEU A 139 -15.19 -48.36 -8.77
N SER A 140 -15.72 -49.10 -7.78
CA SER A 140 -15.57 -48.74 -6.36
C SER A 140 -14.11 -48.71 -5.91
N SER A 141 -13.28 -49.62 -6.43
CA SER A 141 -11.86 -49.71 -6.07
C SER A 141 -11.00 -48.63 -6.76
N SER A 142 -11.37 -48.23 -7.98
CA SER A 142 -10.64 -47.24 -8.78
C SER A 142 -10.93 -45.79 -8.35
N ILE A 143 -12.20 -45.48 -8.09
CA ILE A 143 -12.65 -44.14 -7.66
C ILE A 143 -12.06 -43.79 -6.28
N ALA A 144 -12.05 -44.73 -5.33
CA ALA A 144 -11.51 -44.52 -3.99
C ALA A 144 -10.02 -44.11 -3.99
N LYS A 145 -9.22 -44.57 -4.96
CA LYS A 145 -7.80 -44.20 -5.06
C LYS A 145 -7.59 -42.80 -5.63
N LYS A 146 -8.32 -42.44 -6.71
CA LYS A 146 -8.19 -41.13 -7.36
C LYS A 146 -8.64 -39.97 -6.47
N ASP A 147 -9.65 -40.17 -5.63
CA ASP A 147 -10.12 -39.13 -4.71
C ASP A 147 -9.12 -38.85 -3.58
N VAL A 148 -8.48 -39.88 -3.02
CA VAL A 148 -7.45 -39.73 -1.98
C VAL A 148 -6.27 -38.88 -2.50
N GLU A 149 -5.76 -39.18 -3.68
CA GLU A 149 -4.67 -38.42 -4.32
C GLU A 149 -5.07 -36.96 -4.62
N ARG A 150 -6.35 -36.71 -4.91
CA ARG A 150 -6.86 -35.36 -5.11
C ARG A 150 -6.91 -34.59 -3.80
N PHE A 151 -7.41 -35.20 -2.72
CA PHE A 151 -7.48 -34.56 -1.41
C PHE A 151 -6.10 -34.24 -0.84
N GLU A 152 -5.12 -35.13 -0.98
CA GLU A 152 -3.75 -34.89 -0.53
C GLU A 152 -3.11 -33.69 -1.25
N ARG A 153 -3.33 -33.56 -2.55
CA ARG A 153 -2.85 -32.40 -3.33
C ARG A 153 -3.48 -31.09 -2.86
N VAL A 154 -4.80 -31.07 -2.69
CA VAL A 154 -5.52 -29.88 -2.21
C VAL A 154 -5.07 -29.49 -0.80
N ALA A 155 -4.92 -30.46 0.10
CA ALA A 155 -4.44 -30.21 1.45
C ALA A 155 -3.00 -29.66 1.47
N SER A 156 -2.12 -30.20 0.61
CA SER A 156 -0.73 -29.73 0.49
C SER A 156 -0.66 -28.30 -0.05
N GLN A 157 -1.47 -27.97 -1.06
CA GLN A 157 -1.54 -26.63 -1.61
C GLN A 157 -2.07 -25.62 -0.60
N ALA A 158 -3.17 -25.94 0.10
CA ALA A 158 -3.75 -25.07 1.12
C ALA A 158 -2.76 -24.78 2.26
N ARG A 159 -1.97 -25.78 2.68
CA ARG A 159 -0.90 -25.57 3.69
C ARG A 159 0.18 -24.62 3.19
N ALA A 160 0.63 -24.76 1.95
CA ALA A 160 1.65 -23.89 1.36
C ALA A 160 1.17 -22.44 1.23
N GLU A 161 -0.06 -22.24 0.76
CA GLU A 161 -0.69 -20.92 0.67
C GLU A 161 -0.83 -20.25 2.04
N THR A 162 -1.25 -21.01 3.05
CA THR A 162 -1.38 -20.52 4.43
C THR A 162 -0.03 -20.10 5.01
N ALA A 163 1.02 -20.91 4.79
CA ALA A 163 2.37 -20.59 5.26
C ALA A 163 2.92 -19.31 4.62
N LEU A 164 2.65 -19.09 3.33
CA LEU A 164 3.04 -17.86 2.64
C LEU A 164 2.28 -16.64 3.18
N ALA A 165 0.97 -16.79 3.44
CA ALA A 165 0.16 -15.72 4.00
C ALA A 165 0.64 -15.29 5.40
N ILE A 166 0.99 -16.25 6.27
CA ILE A 166 1.55 -15.97 7.60
C ILE A 166 2.84 -15.17 7.47
N LYS A 167 3.77 -15.59 6.61
CA LYS A 167 5.04 -14.88 6.40
C LYS A 167 4.83 -13.44 5.92
N ASN A 168 3.88 -13.22 5.02
CA ASN A 168 3.57 -11.87 4.53
C ASN A 168 2.95 -10.99 5.63
N LEU A 169 2.10 -11.55 6.49
CA LEU A 169 1.53 -10.84 7.63
C LEU A 169 2.59 -10.46 8.67
N GLU A 170 3.56 -11.33 8.92
CA GLU A 170 4.67 -11.04 9.83
C GLU A 170 5.52 -9.87 9.33
N ALA A 171 5.88 -9.87 8.04
CA ALA A 171 6.63 -8.77 7.43
C ALA A 171 5.84 -7.44 7.48
N ALA A 172 4.54 -7.48 7.14
CA ALA A 172 3.69 -6.28 7.21
C ALA A 172 3.55 -5.74 8.64
N ARG A 173 3.55 -6.62 9.65
CA ARG A 173 3.50 -6.23 11.06
C ARG A 173 4.80 -5.54 11.49
N GLU A 174 5.95 -6.06 11.09
CA GLU A 174 7.26 -5.46 11.40
C GLU A 174 7.39 -4.07 10.77
N ASP A 175 7.00 -3.92 9.50
CA ASP A 175 6.98 -2.63 8.80
C ASP A 175 6.06 -1.61 9.50
N ALA A 176 4.88 -2.05 9.96
CA ALA A 176 3.94 -1.20 10.69
C ALA A 176 4.50 -0.74 12.05
N GLU A 177 5.23 -1.62 12.75
CA GLU A 177 5.87 -1.28 14.03
C GLU A 177 6.99 -0.24 13.85
N ILE A 178 7.81 -0.40 12.81
CA ILE A 178 8.85 0.58 12.45
C ILE A 178 8.22 1.94 12.12
N ALA A 179 7.15 1.96 11.31
CA ALA A 179 6.45 3.18 10.94
C ALA A 179 5.86 3.89 12.16
N ARG A 180 5.25 3.14 13.09
CA ARG A 180 4.71 3.67 14.34
C ARG A 180 5.80 4.29 15.22
N ASN A 181 6.91 3.60 15.43
CA ASN A 181 8.04 4.11 16.22
C ASN A 181 8.61 5.40 15.63
N LYS A 182 8.65 5.51 14.29
CA LYS A 182 9.06 6.75 13.60
C LYS A 182 8.06 7.88 13.82
N ALA A 183 6.75 7.60 13.77
CA ALA A 183 5.71 8.59 14.01
C ALA A 183 5.74 9.13 15.45
N GLU A 184 5.89 8.27 16.45
CA GLU A 184 6.02 8.68 17.86
C GLU A 184 7.24 9.59 18.08
N ARG A 185 8.38 9.28 17.46
CA ARG A 185 9.57 10.15 17.51
C ARG A 185 9.32 11.51 16.83
N MET A 186 8.66 11.51 15.67
CA MET A 186 8.35 12.75 14.95
C MET A 186 7.39 13.64 15.75
N GLU A 187 6.39 13.07 16.41
CA GLU A 187 5.46 13.80 17.27
C GLU A 187 6.19 14.48 18.43
N LYS A 188 7.14 13.78 19.09
CA LYS A 188 7.94 14.35 20.17
C LYS A 188 8.75 15.55 19.67
N VAL A 189 9.43 15.43 18.54
CA VAL A 189 10.21 16.52 17.94
C VAL A 189 9.31 17.70 17.57
N ALA A 190 8.13 17.44 17.01
CA ALA A 190 7.18 18.50 16.68
C ALA A 190 6.70 19.27 17.93
N ARG A 191 6.42 18.58 19.04
CA ARG A 191 6.04 19.22 20.31
C ARG A 191 7.17 20.08 20.88
N GLU A 192 8.40 19.58 20.85
CA GLU A 192 9.59 20.33 21.31
C GLU A 192 9.81 21.59 20.44
N ALA A 193 9.64 21.48 19.12
CA ALA A 193 9.74 22.62 18.21
C ALA A 193 8.66 23.67 18.45
N ILE A 194 7.41 23.27 18.69
CA ILE A 194 6.31 24.20 19.02
C ILE A 194 6.63 24.96 20.32
N SER A 195 7.03 24.26 21.38
CA SER A 195 7.36 24.91 22.65
C SER A 195 8.55 25.88 22.53
N ALA A 196 9.54 25.56 21.70
CA ALA A 196 10.66 26.46 21.43
C ALA A 196 10.23 27.73 20.68
N VAL A 197 9.34 27.61 19.69
CA VAL A 197 8.80 28.75 18.93
C VAL A 197 7.97 29.65 19.84
N GLU A 198 7.09 29.08 20.66
CA GLU A 198 6.30 29.85 21.63
C GLU A 198 7.20 30.63 22.61
N GLY A 199 8.29 30.00 23.09
CA GLY A 199 9.27 30.68 23.93
C GLY A 199 9.94 31.88 23.23
N LEU A 200 10.34 31.70 21.97
CA LEU A 200 10.95 32.77 21.17
C LEU A 200 9.96 33.90 20.86
N GLU A 201 8.68 33.62 20.65
CA GLU A 201 7.65 34.64 20.42
C GLU A 201 7.46 35.54 21.65
N VAL A 202 7.50 34.95 22.85
CA VAL A 202 7.45 35.71 24.11
C VAL A 202 8.69 36.59 24.25
N GLU A 203 9.88 36.04 24.03
CA GLU A 203 11.13 36.80 24.10
C GLU A 203 11.18 37.95 23.08
N SER A 204 10.78 37.69 21.84
CA SER A 204 10.68 38.69 20.78
C SER A 204 9.71 39.81 21.16
N SER A 205 8.54 39.46 21.72
CA SER A 205 7.56 40.44 22.18
C SER A 205 8.12 41.32 23.31
N MET A 206 8.83 40.72 24.27
CA MET A 206 9.47 41.46 25.35
C MET A 206 10.58 42.39 24.83
N GLN A 207 11.38 41.95 23.86
CA GLN A 207 12.41 42.78 23.23
C GLN A 207 11.78 43.94 22.45
N GLN A 208 10.68 43.71 21.73
CA GLN A 208 9.98 44.76 20.99
C GLN A 208 9.43 45.86 21.91
N ILE A 209 8.90 45.48 23.08
CA ILE A 209 8.46 46.46 24.10
C ILE A 209 9.65 47.29 24.58
N LYS A 210 10.77 46.65 24.95
CA LYS A 210 11.98 47.36 25.41
C LYS A 210 12.52 48.32 24.34
N ILE A 211 12.53 47.91 23.08
CA ILE A 211 12.93 48.76 21.96
C ILE A 211 12.01 49.97 21.86
N SER A 212 10.69 49.75 21.90
CA SER A 212 9.70 50.84 21.84
C SER A 212 9.85 51.84 22.99
N GLU A 213 10.13 51.37 24.20
CA GLU A 213 10.37 52.22 25.37
C GLU A 213 11.65 53.07 25.22
N LEU A 214 12.73 52.45 24.74
CA LEU A 214 13.98 53.15 24.47
C LEU A 214 13.81 54.21 23.36
N GLU A 215 13.11 53.88 22.28
CA GLU A 215 12.82 54.83 21.21
C GLU A 215 12.01 56.03 21.70
N ALA A 216 11.02 55.80 22.58
CA ALA A 216 10.25 56.88 23.19
C ALA A 216 11.14 57.80 24.06
N ARG A 217 12.02 57.23 24.89
CA ARG A 217 12.98 57.99 25.73
C ARG A 217 13.96 58.81 24.89
N ILE A 218 14.47 58.24 23.79
CA ILE A 218 15.35 58.95 22.86
C ILE A 218 14.59 60.12 22.21
N LYS A 219 13.37 59.89 21.71
CA LYS A 219 12.54 60.93 21.09
C LYS A 219 12.20 62.06 22.05
N GLU A 220 11.88 61.75 23.31
CA GLU A 220 11.67 62.76 24.35
C GLU A 220 12.96 63.56 24.59
N GLY A 221 14.11 62.89 24.64
CA GLY A 221 15.42 63.51 24.74
C GLY A 221 15.71 64.48 23.60
N GLU A 222 15.45 64.07 22.36
CA GLU A 222 15.59 64.91 21.17
C GLU A 222 14.70 66.16 21.25
N ALA A 223 13.43 66.02 21.64
CA ALA A 223 12.52 67.14 21.80
C ALA A 223 13.00 68.14 22.86
N ARG A 224 13.49 67.64 24.01
CA ARG A 224 14.11 68.48 25.06
C ARG A 224 15.35 69.20 24.56
N TYR A 225 16.20 68.53 23.78
CA TYR A 225 17.38 69.16 23.17
C TYR A 225 17.00 70.30 22.21
N GLN A 226 15.95 70.14 21.40
CA GLN A 226 15.48 71.22 20.52
C GLN A 226 15.05 72.46 21.32
N MET A 227 14.34 72.28 22.43
CA MET A 227 13.99 73.39 23.32
C MET A 227 15.23 74.04 23.94
N GLU A 228 16.21 73.22 24.35
CA GLU A 228 17.49 73.68 24.91
C GLU A 228 18.28 74.52 23.89
N ALA A 229 18.33 74.09 22.62
CA ALA A 229 19.03 74.80 21.56
C ALA A 229 18.42 76.18 21.28
N VAL A 230 17.08 76.30 21.30
CA VAL A 230 16.40 77.60 21.18
C VAL A 230 16.72 78.51 22.36
N ALA A 231 16.75 77.96 23.59
CA ALA A 231 17.09 78.73 24.79
C ALA A 231 18.53 79.23 24.76
N ALA A 232 19.49 78.39 24.36
CA ALA A 232 20.89 78.78 24.20
C ALA A 232 21.07 79.96 23.24
N GLY A 233 20.32 79.96 22.12
CA GLY A 233 20.36 81.04 21.13
C GLY A 233 19.90 82.39 21.69
N ARG A 234 18.95 82.40 22.64
CA ARG A 234 18.52 83.63 23.34
C ARG A 234 19.62 84.19 24.25
N ASP A 235 20.46 83.31 24.78
CA ASP A 235 21.61 83.64 25.64
C ASP A 235 22.91 83.85 24.85
N SER A 236 22.83 84.17 23.55
CA SER A 236 23.98 84.36 22.66
C SER A 236 24.98 83.18 22.69
N SER A 237 24.46 81.97 22.87
CA SER A 237 25.20 80.72 22.97
C SER A 237 24.67 79.68 21.96
N VAL A 238 25.47 78.65 21.69
CA VAL A 238 25.11 77.53 20.83
C VAL A 238 25.14 76.25 21.66
N ALA A 239 24.00 75.56 21.75
CA ALA A 239 23.95 74.23 22.34
C ALA A 239 24.53 73.22 21.35
N THR A 240 25.55 72.47 21.77
CA THR A 240 26.19 71.42 20.96
C THR A 240 26.14 70.09 21.70
N LEU A 241 25.73 69.03 21.00
CA LEU A 241 25.78 67.66 21.51
C LEU A 241 27.18 67.06 21.32
N SER A 242 27.68 66.39 22.34
CA SER A 242 28.90 65.57 22.26
C SER A 242 28.75 64.41 21.28
N THR A 243 29.86 63.74 20.96
CA THR A 243 29.81 62.40 20.38
C THR A 243 29.14 61.43 21.37
N PRO A 244 28.39 60.42 20.88
CA PRO A 244 27.86 59.35 21.72
C PRO A 244 28.97 58.56 22.41
N ASP A 245 28.81 58.30 23.71
CA ASP A 245 29.66 57.35 24.45
C ASP A 245 28.88 56.73 25.62
N THR A 246 29.37 55.63 26.18
CA THR A 246 28.74 54.94 27.30
C THR A 246 29.08 55.63 28.62
N LEU A 247 28.05 55.92 29.42
CA LEU A 247 28.24 56.47 30.75
C LEU A 247 28.61 55.34 31.73
N VAL A 248 29.79 55.40 32.33
CA VAL A 248 30.28 54.35 33.24
C VAL A 248 29.95 54.67 34.70
N ALA A 249 30.04 55.93 35.09
CA ALA A 249 29.76 56.34 36.47
C ALA A 249 29.31 57.80 36.56
N VAL A 250 28.60 58.11 37.64
CA VAL A 250 28.19 59.47 38.01
C VAL A 250 28.65 59.76 39.43
N ASN A 251 29.56 60.73 39.56
CA ASN A 251 30.12 61.14 40.84
C ASN A 251 29.50 62.48 41.26
N GLU A 252 28.90 62.51 42.44
CA GLU A 252 28.25 63.70 42.99
C GLU A 252 29.19 64.52 43.87
N ASN A 253 28.89 65.81 44.00
CA ASN A 253 29.55 66.72 44.94
C ASN A 253 31.08 66.78 44.77
N VAL A 254 31.59 66.49 43.58
CA VAL A 254 33.03 66.58 43.27
C VAL A 254 33.39 68.05 43.13
N ILE A 255 34.42 68.49 43.87
CA ILE A 255 34.89 69.88 43.77
C ILE A 255 35.72 70.06 42.51
N VAL A 256 35.15 70.73 41.51
CA VAL A 256 35.84 71.10 40.28
C VAL A 256 35.96 72.63 40.25
N ARG A 257 37.20 73.13 40.29
CA ARG A 257 37.52 74.57 40.27
C ARG A 257 36.74 75.38 41.30
N GLY A 258 36.69 74.87 42.53
CA GLY A 258 36.07 75.53 43.68
C GLY A 258 34.54 75.48 43.72
N SER A 259 33.89 74.71 42.84
CA SER A 259 32.44 74.50 42.87
C SER A 259 32.10 73.02 42.97
N ALA A 260 31.04 72.69 43.71
CA ALA A 260 30.48 71.34 43.74
C ALA A 260 29.81 71.03 42.39
N CYS A 261 30.22 69.92 41.79
CA CYS A 261 29.79 69.49 40.47
C CYS A 261 29.33 68.03 40.49
N THR A 262 28.44 67.72 39.54
CA THR A 262 28.21 66.35 39.10
C THR A 262 29.22 66.05 38.00
N VAL A 263 29.93 64.94 38.14
CA VAL A 263 30.96 64.49 37.19
C VAL A 263 30.53 63.16 36.57
N LEU A 264 30.41 63.16 35.25
CA LEU A 264 30.16 61.98 34.43
C LEU A 264 31.49 61.38 34.01
N VAL A 265 31.64 60.06 34.16
CA VAL A 265 32.79 59.30 33.68
C VAL A 265 32.35 58.50 32.47
N MET A 266 32.97 58.77 31.33
CA MET A 266 32.65 58.12 30.06
C MET A 266 33.55 56.89 29.85
N ALA A 267 33.14 55.97 28.97
CA ALA A 267 33.88 54.74 28.70
C ALA A 267 35.23 54.99 28.02
N ASP A 268 35.35 56.08 27.26
CA ASP A 268 36.63 56.56 26.72
C ASP A 268 37.61 57.11 27.78
N GLY A 269 37.19 57.14 29.07
CA GLY A 269 37.97 57.65 30.19
C GLY A 269 37.88 59.18 30.36
N THR A 270 37.19 59.89 29.46
CA THR A 270 36.97 61.33 29.60
C THR A 270 35.93 61.62 30.68
N GLN A 271 36.01 62.83 31.22
CA GLN A 271 35.08 63.31 32.25
C GLN A 271 34.35 64.56 31.79
N ARG A 272 33.06 64.62 32.12
CA ARG A 272 32.23 65.81 31.92
C ARG A 272 31.73 66.30 33.27
N HIS A 273 31.76 67.61 33.52
CA HIS A 273 31.34 68.17 34.80
C HIS A 273 30.32 69.30 34.65
N MET A 274 29.37 69.36 35.58
CA MET A 274 28.33 70.39 35.61
C MET A 274 28.15 70.88 37.05
N LYS A 275 28.21 72.20 37.23
CA LYS A 275 28.01 72.86 38.52
C LYS A 275 26.55 72.72 38.98
N THR A 276 26.33 72.02 40.07
CA THR A 276 24.98 71.66 40.56
C THR A 276 24.21 72.89 41.01
N SER A 277 24.84 73.79 41.78
CA SER A 277 24.19 74.99 42.32
C SER A 277 23.64 75.96 41.26
N THR A 278 24.15 75.89 40.03
CA THR A 278 23.76 76.78 38.94
C THR A 278 22.83 76.08 37.94
N PHE A 279 23.14 74.84 37.57
CA PHE A 279 22.49 74.19 36.44
C PHE A 279 21.63 72.99 36.82
N ASP A 280 21.69 72.53 38.07
CA ASP A 280 20.95 71.36 38.54
C ASP A 280 20.52 71.52 40.01
N ARG A 281 19.82 72.62 40.29
CA ARG A 281 19.44 73.02 41.66
C ARG A 281 18.51 72.03 42.34
N ASP A 282 17.67 71.35 41.55
CA ASP A 282 16.73 70.34 42.01
C ASP A 282 17.27 68.90 41.88
N GLY A 283 18.51 68.75 41.40
CA GLY A 283 19.17 67.46 41.17
C GLY A 283 18.56 66.62 40.04
N SER A 284 17.67 67.18 39.23
CA SER A 284 16.97 66.45 38.16
C SER A 284 17.92 65.88 37.11
N ILE A 285 18.96 66.63 36.73
CA ILE A 285 19.94 66.22 35.73
C ILE A 285 20.86 65.14 36.31
N THR A 286 21.28 65.29 37.57
CA THR A 286 22.09 64.30 38.28
C THR A 286 21.34 62.98 38.48
N ARG A 287 20.06 63.02 38.88
CA ARG A 287 19.23 61.81 38.98
C ARG A 287 19.09 61.11 37.63
N LYS A 288 18.76 61.87 36.58
CA LYS A 288 18.69 61.34 35.22
C LYS A 288 20.01 60.72 34.78
N ALA A 289 21.15 61.35 35.08
CA ALA A 289 22.46 60.79 34.75
C ALA A 289 22.69 59.44 35.44
N LYS A 290 22.29 59.28 36.71
CA LYS A 290 22.41 58.01 37.43
C LYS A 290 21.57 56.89 36.80
N GLU A 291 20.36 57.22 36.34
CA GLU A 291 19.48 56.27 35.64
C GLU A 291 20.06 55.81 34.30
N LEU A 292 20.98 56.58 33.72
CA LEU A 292 21.62 56.31 32.43
C LEU A 292 22.99 55.63 32.54
N VAL A 293 23.43 55.24 33.75
CA VAL A 293 24.68 54.48 33.91
C VAL A 293 24.57 53.14 33.17
N GLY A 294 25.54 52.87 32.30
CA GLY A 294 25.55 51.72 31.38
C GLY A 294 24.91 52.00 30.02
N SER A 295 24.11 53.07 29.89
CA SER A 295 23.51 53.47 28.62
C SER A 295 24.48 54.27 27.76
N ARG A 296 24.23 54.26 26.45
CA ARG A 296 24.88 55.14 25.48
C ARG A 296 24.22 56.52 25.54
N VAL A 297 25.02 57.56 25.75
CA VAL A 297 24.52 58.91 26.01
C VAL A 297 25.26 59.97 25.21
N ARG A 298 24.62 61.14 25.10
CA ARG A 298 25.24 62.39 24.63
C ARG A 298 25.02 63.45 25.69
N THR A 299 26.00 64.32 25.86
CA THR A 299 25.87 65.49 26.73
C THR A 299 25.79 66.76 25.90
N THR A 300 25.00 67.73 26.33
CA THR A 300 25.01 69.07 25.71
C THR A 300 25.98 69.99 26.41
N CYS A 301 26.53 70.97 25.70
CA CYS A 301 27.23 72.10 26.28
C CYS A 301 26.87 73.37 25.52
N TRP A 302 26.77 74.50 26.23
CA TRP A 302 26.40 75.80 25.65
C TRP A 302 27.65 76.65 25.50
N ASP A 303 28.21 76.73 24.30
CA ASP A 303 29.37 77.58 24.02
C ASP A 303 28.93 78.97 23.53
N PRO A 304 29.54 80.08 23.96
CA PRO A 304 29.18 81.40 23.46
C PRO A 304 29.43 81.51 21.95
N ILE A 305 28.55 82.20 21.22
CA ILE A 305 28.67 82.35 19.75
C ILE A 305 30.03 82.95 19.35
N GLY A 306 30.50 83.96 20.10
CA GLY A 306 31.80 84.60 19.87
C GLY A 306 33.03 83.82 20.37
N SER A 307 32.84 82.65 20.98
CA SER A 307 33.95 81.80 21.47
C SER A 307 33.57 80.31 21.43
N PRO A 308 33.43 79.70 20.24
CA PRO A 308 33.08 78.29 20.11
C PRO A 308 34.08 77.37 20.82
N GLY A 309 33.56 76.35 21.51
CA GLY A 309 34.39 75.39 22.24
C GLY A 309 34.88 75.85 23.61
N LYS A 310 34.55 77.08 24.05
CA LYS A 310 35.05 77.66 25.31
C LYS A 310 34.76 76.77 26.51
N TRP A 311 33.56 76.23 26.65
CA TRP A 311 33.15 75.42 27.79
C TRP A 311 33.25 73.92 27.48
N SER A 312 32.88 73.49 26.27
CA SER A 312 32.87 72.08 25.90
C SER A 312 34.27 71.44 25.92
N ARG A 313 35.32 72.16 25.48
CA ARG A 313 36.72 71.70 25.55
C ARG A 313 37.25 71.58 26.97
N GLN A 314 36.66 72.31 27.90
CA GLN A 314 37.01 72.24 29.31
C GLN A 314 36.27 71.11 30.04
N GLY A 315 35.41 70.35 29.34
CA GLY A 315 34.66 69.25 29.92
C GLY A 315 33.36 69.68 30.58
N TYR A 316 32.88 70.91 30.38
CA TYR A 316 31.57 71.28 30.89
C TYR A 316 30.44 70.59 30.11
N PHE A 317 29.37 70.26 30.82
CA PHE A 317 28.10 69.90 30.20
C PHE A 317 26.92 70.62 30.87
N ARG A 318 25.79 70.61 30.17
CA ARG A 318 24.55 71.27 30.57
C ARG A 318 23.43 70.27 30.82
N ASN A 319 23.30 69.25 29.98
CA ASN A 319 22.31 68.20 30.13
C ASN A 319 22.83 66.88 29.54
N ILE A 320 22.10 65.80 29.78
CA ILE A 320 22.41 64.44 29.33
C ILE A 320 21.19 63.80 28.66
N TYR A 321 21.45 63.08 27.56
CA TYR A 321 20.45 62.48 26.70
C TYR A 321 20.86 61.04 26.37
N GLU A 322 19.91 60.11 26.48
CA GLU A 322 20.11 58.76 25.98
C GLU A 322 20.10 58.77 24.44
N THR A 323 20.86 57.86 23.81
CA THR A 323 20.96 57.77 22.36
C THR A 323 21.15 56.32 21.92
N LYS A 324 21.03 56.08 20.61
CA LYS A 324 21.21 54.76 19.98
C LYS A 324 22.68 54.32 20.01
#